data_AF-A0A2D4I0G1-F1
#
_entry.id   AF-A0A2D4I0G1-F1
#
_cell.length_a   1.000
_cell.length_b   1.000
_cell.length_c   1.000
_cell.angle_alpha   90.00
_cell.angle_beta   90.00
_cell.angle_gamma   90.00
#
_symmetry.space_group_name_H-M   'P 1'
#
loop_
_entity.id
_entity.type
_entity.pdbx_description
1 polymer ?
#
loop_
_entity_poly.entity_id
_entity_poly.type
_entity_poly.pdbx_seq_one_letter_code
_entity_poly.pdbx_strand_id
1 'polypeptide(L)'
;PCTSRTDFLPCGPGNANSCLGGYTGPRCDECAPGYYGNPWQVRGRCQPCACNNNIDLADPKSCDRRTGQCLHCLYHTEGDQCQHCQTGYYGDATRHSCRRCSCNYLGTVQNKCSSREQCQ
;
A
#
# COMPACT_ATOMS: atom_id res chain seq x y z
N PRO A 1 6.05 -8.24 26.04
CA PRO A 1 5.73 -7.04 26.83
C PRO A 1 6.80 -5.95 26.64
N CYS A 2 6.37 -4.71 26.38
CA CYS A 2 7.24 -3.52 26.30
C CYS A 2 7.81 -3.15 27.70
N THR A 3 8.50 -4.08 28.35
CA THR A 3 8.96 -3.98 29.75
C THR A 3 10.47 -3.82 29.90
N SER A 4 11.25 -3.95 28.83
CA SER A 4 12.70 -3.72 28.89
C SER A 4 12.99 -2.25 28.63
N ARG A 5 13.44 -1.55 29.67
CA ARG A 5 13.76 -0.11 29.71
C ARG A 5 15.00 0.27 28.86
N THR A 6 15.52 -0.65 28.05
CA THR A 6 16.83 -0.55 27.40
C THR A 6 16.78 -0.26 25.91
N ASP A 7 15.62 -0.30 25.26
CA ASP A 7 15.56 -0.15 23.81
C ASP A 7 14.61 0.97 23.39
N PHE A 8 15.06 1.73 22.39
CA PHE A 8 14.39 2.84 21.70
C PHE A 8 13.10 2.43 20.95
N LEU A 9 12.29 1.51 21.50
CA LEU A 9 11.12 0.99 20.81
C LEU A 9 9.90 1.93 20.93
N PRO A 10 9.05 1.96 19.90
CA PRO A 10 7.88 2.84 19.78
C PRO A 10 6.69 2.31 20.59
N CYS A 11 6.89 2.08 21.88
CA CYS A 11 5.82 1.71 22.81
C CYS A 11 5.11 2.96 23.33
N GLY A 12 3.78 2.91 23.49
CA GLY A 12 2.99 4.06 23.93
C GLY A 12 3.26 4.49 25.39
N PRO A 13 2.97 5.75 25.76
CA PRO A 13 3.10 6.20 27.15
C PRO A 13 2.04 5.56 28.04
N GLY A 14 2.46 4.88 29.11
CA GLY A 14 1.58 4.30 30.13
C GLY A 14 1.13 2.87 29.84
N ASN A 15 1.86 1.90 30.40
CA ASN A 15 1.45 0.50 30.57
C ASN A 15 1.36 -0.38 29.28
N ALA A 16 2.54 -0.62 28.70
CA ALA A 16 3.09 -1.94 28.32
C ALA A 16 2.33 -2.95 27.45
N ASN A 17 1.17 -2.64 26.85
CA ASN A 17 0.46 -3.54 25.92
C ASN A 17 0.03 -2.90 24.59
N SER A 18 0.38 -1.65 24.32
CA SER A 18 0.01 -0.95 23.08
C SER A 18 1.21 -0.32 22.38
N CYS A 19 1.21 -0.45 21.05
CA CYS A 19 2.20 0.16 20.16
C CYS A 19 1.77 1.57 19.74
N LEU A 20 2.76 2.42 19.43
CA LEU A 20 2.48 3.68 18.75
C LEU A 20 1.82 3.43 17.39
N GLY A 21 1.08 4.42 16.90
CA GLY A 21 0.44 4.34 15.59
C GLY A 21 1.45 3.99 14.49
N GLY A 22 1.11 3.01 13.65
CA GLY A 22 1.98 2.50 12.59
C GLY A 22 2.92 1.36 12.99
N TYR A 23 2.89 0.91 14.25
CA TYR A 23 3.69 -0.21 14.75
C TYR A 23 2.80 -1.34 15.27
N THR A 24 3.31 -2.57 15.20
CA THR A 24 2.64 -3.79 15.66
C THR A 24 3.65 -4.82 16.16
N GLY A 25 3.16 -5.97 16.60
CA GLY A 25 3.96 -7.07 17.12
C GLY A 25 4.11 -7.05 18.65
N PRO A 26 4.63 -8.14 19.25
CA PRO A 26 4.70 -8.31 20.71
C PRO A 26 5.60 -7.30 21.42
N ARG A 27 6.49 -6.64 20.66
CA ARG A 27 7.41 -5.61 21.14
C ARG A 27 7.27 -4.29 20.40
N CYS A 28 6.34 -4.14 19.46
CA CYS A 28 6.25 -2.97 18.58
C CYS A 28 7.46 -2.82 17.64
N ASP A 29 8.02 -3.95 17.25
CA ASP A 29 9.20 -4.14 16.41
C ASP A 29 8.87 -4.41 14.93
N GLU A 30 7.58 -4.43 14.59
CA GLU A 30 7.08 -4.55 13.23
C GLU A 30 6.27 -3.31 12.84
N CYS A 31 6.24 -3.00 11.54
CA CYS A 31 5.30 -2.02 11.02
C CYS A 31 3.90 -2.61 10.92
N ALA A 32 2.90 -1.81 11.32
CA ALA A 32 1.50 -2.17 11.20
C ALA A 32 1.09 -2.32 9.71
N PRO A 33 0.00 -3.06 9.40
CA PRO A 33 -0.58 -3.07 8.06
C PRO A 33 -0.75 -1.66 7.48
N GLY A 34 -0.36 -1.47 6.22
CA GLY A 34 -0.34 -0.16 5.57
C GLY A 34 0.86 0.74 5.91
N TYR A 35 1.82 0.25 6.69
CA TYR A 35 3.07 0.93 7.01
C TYR A 35 4.28 0.09 6.62
N TYR A 36 5.39 0.75 6.31
CA TYR A 36 6.66 0.14 5.97
C TYR A 36 7.84 0.83 6.64
N GLY A 37 8.96 0.12 6.72
CA GLY A 37 10.22 0.63 7.27
C GLY A 37 10.93 -0.43 8.11
N ASN A 38 11.91 0.01 8.87
CA ASN A 38 12.67 -0.88 9.75
C ASN A 38 12.88 -0.25 11.13
N PRO A 39 12.08 -0.64 12.15
CA PRO A 39 12.22 -0.15 13.52
C PRO A 39 13.57 -0.53 14.18
N TRP A 40 14.27 -1.54 13.67
CA TRP A 40 15.56 -2.00 14.21
C TRP A 40 16.75 -1.14 13.77
N GLN A 41 16.58 -0.29 12.75
CA GLN A 41 17.64 0.61 12.31
C GLN A 41 17.72 1.85 13.21
N VAL A 42 18.93 2.40 13.36
CA VAL A 42 19.16 3.67 14.07
C VAL A 42 18.37 4.77 13.36
N ARG A 43 17.38 5.37 14.04
CA ARG A 43 16.39 6.34 13.51
C ARG A 43 15.39 5.77 12.51
N GLY A 44 15.38 4.46 12.32
CA GLY A 44 14.38 3.74 11.55
C GLY A 44 13.00 3.90 12.17
N ARG A 45 11.99 4.10 11.33
CA ARG A 45 10.60 4.33 11.73
C ARG A 45 9.66 3.68 10.73
N CYS A 46 8.46 3.38 11.17
CA CYS A 46 7.38 2.99 10.27
C CYS A 46 6.76 4.23 9.64
N GLN A 47 6.63 4.21 8.32
CA GLN A 47 6.03 5.26 7.50
C GLN A 47 4.82 4.69 6.75
N PRO A 48 3.77 5.48 6.52
CA PRO A 48 2.61 5.00 5.76
C PRO A 48 3.03 4.68 4.33
N CYS A 49 2.50 3.59 3.78
CA CYS A 49 2.72 3.22 2.39
C CYS A 49 2.09 4.25 1.45
N ALA A 50 2.83 4.63 0.41
CA ALA A 50 2.41 5.63 -0.56
C ALA A 50 1.55 5.02 -1.69
N CYS A 51 0.51 4.25 -1.33
CA CYS A 51 -0.30 3.48 -2.29
C CYS A 51 -1.53 4.23 -2.84
N ASN A 52 -1.53 5.57 -2.82
CA ASN A 52 -2.67 6.39 -3.28
C ASN A 52 -4.04 6.03 -2.64
N ASN A 53 -4.05 5.52 -1.41
CA ASN A 53 -5.25 4.97 -0.76
C ASN A 53 -5.97 3.89 -1.59
N ASN A 54 -5.22 3.18 -2.43
CA ASN A 54 -5.68 2.08 -3.27
C ASN A 54 -5.33 0.72 -2.67
N ILE A 55 -5.26 0.61 -1.36
CA ILE A 55 -4.96 -0.65 -0.66
C ILE A 55 -5.88 -0.83 0.54
N ASP A 56 -6.05 -2.07 0.97
CA ASP A 56 -6.71 -2.36 2.24
C ASP A 56 -5.70 -2.20 3.39
N LEU A 57 -5.92 -1.21 4.25
CA LEU A 57 -5.08 -0.96 5.43
C LEU A 57 -5.25 -2.03 6.52
N ALA A 58 -6.25 -2.91 6.42
CA ALA A 58 -6.40 -4.06 7.31
C ALA A 58 -5.63 -5.30 6.82
N ASP A 59 -5.29 -5.39 5.52
CA ASP A 59 -4.53 -6.51 4.98
C ASP A 59 -3.02 -6.28 5.18
N PRO A 60 -2.33 -7.09 6.00
CA PRO A 60 -0.89 -7.01 6.19
C PRO A 60 -0.06 -7.28 4.93
N LYS A 61 -0.67 -7.84 3.87
CA LYS A 61 -0.04 -8.14 2.58
C LYS A 61 -0.32 -7.07 1.53
N SER A 62 -1.13 -6.06 1.83
CA SER A 62 -1.42 -4.95 0.91
C SER A 62 -0.18 -4.19 0.45
N CYS A 63 0.79 -4.04 1.35
CA CYS A 63 2.03 -3.33 1.12
C CYS A 63 3.19 -4.09 1.78
N ASP A 64 4.32 -4.18 1.11
CA ASP A 64 5.54 -4.75 1.65
C ASP A 64 6.02 -3.89 2.82
N ARG A 65 6.07 -4.48 4.02
CA ARG A 65 6.41 -3.78 5.26
C ARG A 65 7.87 -3.31 5.34
N ARG A 66 8.74 -3.74 4.42
CA ARG A 66 10.15 -3.35 4.39
C ARG A 66 10.43 -2.36 3.27
N THR A 67 9.88 -2.57 2.09
CA THR A 67 10.16 -1.73 0.91
C THR A 67 9.12 -0.63 0.69
N GLY A 68 7.90 -0.80 1.20
CA GLY A 68 6.78 0.11 0.95
C GLY A 68 6.08 -0.10 -0.38
N GLN A 69 6.44 -1.15 -1.12
CA GLN A 69 5.81 -1.48 -2.40
C GLN A 69 4.38 -1.99 -2.19
N CYS A 70 3.44 -1.47 -2.97
CA CYS A 70 2.05 -1.90 -2.93
C CYS A 70 1.89 -3.20 -3.72
N LEU A 71 1.36 -4.25 -3.07
CA LEU A 71 1.25 -5.59 -3.63
C LEU A 71 -0.18 -5.93 -4.03
N HIS A 72 -1.19 -5.49 -3.25
CA HIS A 72 -2.61 -5.75 -3.51
C HIS A 72 -3.37 -4.45 -3.77
N CYS A 73 -3.25 -3.93 -4.99
CA CYS A 73 -3.94 -2.71 -5.40
C CYS A 73 -5.45 -2.95 -5.62
N LEU A 74 -6.27 -2.07 -5.06
CA LEU A 74 -7.73 -2.01 -5.20
C LEU A 74 -8.16 -1.10 -6.35
N TYR A 75 -9.47 -0.98 -6.59
CA TYR A 75 -10.07 -0.06 -7.57
C TYR A 75 -9.54 -0.20 -9.01
N HIS A 76 -9.13 -1.42 -9.38
CA HIS A 76 -8.53 -1.72 -10.69
C HIS A 76 -7.29 -0.87 -10.98
N THR A 77 -6.42 -0.72 -9.98
CA THR A 77 -5.16 0.00 -10.10
C THR A 77 -3.96 -0.96 -10.06
N GLU A 78 -2.82 -0.51 -10.58
CA GLU A 78 -1.55 -1.23 -10.64
C GLU A 78 -0.35 -0.27 -10.52
N GLY A 79 0.85 -0.85 -10.44
CA GLY A 79 2.11 -0.14 -10.22
C GLY A 79 2.55 -0.15 -8.76
N ASP A 80 3.80 0.20 -8.51
CA ASP A 80 4.43 0.12 -7.18
C ASP A 80 3.76 0.98 -6.10
N GLN A 81 2.97 1.96 -6.52
CA GLN A 81 2.18 2.88 -5.69
C GLN A 81 0.69 2.83 -6.02
N CYS A 82 0.23 1.81 -6.78
CA CYS A 82 -1.13 1.74 -7.30
C CYS A 82 -1.55 3.03 -8.05
N GLN A 83 -0.60 3.63 -8.77
CA GLN A 83 -0.73 4.95 -9.40
C GLN A 83 -1.22 4.88 -10.85
N HIS A 84 -1.37 3.68 -11.41
CA HIS A 84 -1.85 3.46 -12.77
C HIS A 84 -3.14 2.65 -12.74
N CYS A 85 -4.00 2.83 -13.74
CA CYS A 85 -5.11 1.90 -13.94
C CYS A 85 -4.56 0.60 -14.50
N GLN A 86 -5.16 -0.52 -14.08
CA GLN A 86 -4.82 -1.84 -14.56
C GLN A 86 -4.87 -1.92 -16.08
N THR A 87 -4.06 -2.80 -16.65
CA THR A 87 -4.17 -3.16 -18.05
C THR A 87 -5.63 -3.52 -18.40
N GLY A 88 -6.20 -2.88 -19.42
CA GLY A 88 -7.62 -2.98 -19.78
C GLY A 88 -8.54 -1.97 -19.08
N TYR A 89 -7.98 -1.04 -18.31
CA TYR A 89 -8.67 0.09 -17.69
C TYR A 89 -8.02 1.42 -18.08
N TYR A 90 -8.81 2.49 -18.07
CA TYR A 90 -8.36 3.85 -18.33
C TYR A 90 -8.97 4.82 -17.30
N GLY A 91 -8.36 5.99 -17.12
CA GLY A 91 -8.80 7.02 -16.19
C GLY A 91 -7.69 7.46 -15.25
N ASP A 92 -8.08 7.98 -14.09
CA ASP A 92 -7.18 8.45 -13.04
C ASP A 92 -7.28 7.55 -11.81
N ALA A 93 -6.22 6.77 -11.57
CA ALA A 93 -6.09 5.83 -10.45
C ALA A 93 -6.05 6.53 -9.08
N THR A 94 -5.54 7.76 -9.02
CA THR A 94 -5.49 8.54 -7.76
C THR A 94 -6.87 9.05 -7.33
N ARG A 95 -7.82 9.07 -8.26
CA ARG A 95 -9.22 9.46 -8.06
C ARG A 95 -10.19 8.28 -8.09
N HIS A 96 -9.68 7.04 -8.06
CA HIS A 96 -10.49 5.82 -8.14
C HIS A 96 -11.40 5.78 -9.38
N SER A 97 -10.97 6.38 -10.48
CA SER A 97 -11.77 6.56 -11.69
C SER A 97 -11.38 5.60 -12.81
N CYS A 98 -10.72 4.48 -12.48
CA CYS A 98 -10.35 3.46 -13.45
C CYS A 98 -11.59 2.73 -13.98
N ARG A 99 -11.82 2.87 -15.28
CA ARG A 99 -12.96 2.30 -16.00
C ARG A 99 -12.48 1.32 -17.04
N ARG A 100 -13.21 0.21 -17.17
CA ARG A 100 -12.88 -0.83 -18.14
C ARG A 100 -12.96 -0.29 -19.57
N CYS A 101 -11.96 -0.62 -20.38
CA CYS A 101 -11.98 -0.38 -21.82
C CYS A 101 -13.15 -1.14 -22.46
N SER A 102 -13.80 -0.54 -23.47
CA SER A 102 -14.88 -1.16 -24.24
C SER A 102 -14.48 -1.31 -25.70
N CYS A 103 -13.28 -1.87 -25.93
CA CYS A 103 -12.72 -2.09 -27.25
C CYS A 103 -13.45 -3.20 -27.99
N ASN A 104 -13.75 -2.99 -29.28
CA ASN A 104 -14.20 -4.07 -30.15
C ASN A 104 -12.97 -4.79 -30.74
N TYR A 105 -12.99 -6.12 -30.71
CA TYR A 105 -11.83 -6.99 -30.98
C TYR A 105 -11.46 -7.10 -32.47
N LEU A 106 -12.22 -6.47 -33.36
CA LEU A 106 -12.04 -6.52 -34.81
C LEU A 106 -10.93 -5.57 -35.33
N GLY A 107 -9.82 -5.40 -34.60
CA GLY A 107 -8.63 -4.70 -35.13
C GLY A 107 -7.79 -3.82 -34.18
N THR A 108 -7.89 -3.96 -32.84
CA THR A 108 -7.10 -3.13 -31.89
C THR A 108 -6.21 -3.99 -30.98
N VAL A 109 -5.12 -3.41 -30.45
CA VAL A 109 -4.22 -4.10 -29.53
C VAL A 109 -4.94 -4.29 -28.19
N GLN A 110 -4.88 -5.52 -27.70
CA GLN A 110 -5.61 -5.92 -26.51
C GLN A 110 -5.19 -5.08 -25.29
N ASN A 111 -6.18 -4.60 -24.54
CA ASN A 111 -6.03 -4.09 -23.18
C ASN A 111 -5.24 -2.77 -23.00
N LYS A 112 -4.99 -2.00 -24.06
CA LYS A 112 -4.54 -0.60 -23.92
C LYS A 112 -5.54 0.34 -24.57
N CYS A 113 -6.16 1.19 -23.76
CA CYS A 113 -7.04 2.23 -24.26
C CYS A 113 -6.76 3.55 -23.56
N SER A 114 -6.84 4.66 -24.32
CA SER A 114 -6.78 6.01 -23.76
C SER A 114 -8.15 6.47 -23.26
N SER A 115 -9.23 5.90 -23.80
CA SER A 115 -10.62 6.18 -23.45
C SER A 115 -11.50 4.96 -23.76
N ARG A 116 -12.79 5.02 -23.43
CA ARG A 116 -13.75 3.90 -23.57
C ARG A 116 -13.68 3.20 -24.93
N GLU A 117 -13.52 3.97 -26.00
CA GLU A 117 -13.65 3.52 -27.40
C GLU A 117 -12.32 3.63 -28.15
N GLN A 118 -11.29 4.22 -27.54
CA GLN A 118 -10.04 4.56 -28.20
C GLN A 118 -8.92 3.62 -27.73
N CYS A 119 -8.86 2.48 -28.42
CA CYS A 119 -7.97 1.38 -28.13
C CYS A 119 -6.77 1.45 -29.07
N GLN A 120 -5.58 1.32 -28.51
CA GLN A 120 -4.31 1.52 -29.21
C GLN A 120 -3.89 0.26 -29.96
#